data_AF-V5GPS1-F1
#
_entry.id   AF-V5GPS1-F1
#
_cell.length_a   1.000
_cell.length_b   1.000
_cell.length_c   1.000
_cell.angle_alpha   90.00
_cell.angle_beta   90.00
_cell.angle_gamma   90.00
#
_symmetry.space_group_name_H-M   'P 1'
#
loop_
_entity.id
_entity.type
_entity.pdbx_description
1 polymer ?
#
loop_
_entity_poly.entity_id
_entity_poly.type
_entity_poly.pdbx_seq_one_letter_code
_entity_poly.pdbx_strand_id
1 'polypeptide(L)'
;MDGLPKIVVLLAVAAVFLTSPCQSQSDLPPELPKLECNTTCATLPSTPPTDHDPFHRTAICRCDAECVKFGDCCRDAPALTTSAAQRQEWRCTKVLADRNKKSIWTKAACKPDWSGPEVIRRKCEDSSNKAVDPQTMVPVTSSRTGVSYWNTFCAVCNDDMDGAIRWTVSLDCSELAGQVNSSYLQDNIELSPDQKGWGIWTEALEGEGRIFVTCGVEYRTGNLSSDYSCMSPISTCDPSWSGSDVEQQCQSYTAVVAYRTWNYRNEHCMMCNNVTEGPQSCGFYDDDGVVSSRSFSFSILMDVNPAGGNIVGKYTLCKGDEVFDPFYKTCRSV
;
A
#
# COMPACT_ATOMS: atom_id res chain seq x y z
N MET A 1 5.72 22.51 91.16
CA MET A 1 6.77 22.30 92.18
C MET A 1 7.62 21.17 91.68
N ASP A 2 8.82 21.53 91.21
CA ASP A 2 10.12 20.82 91.32
C ASP A 2 10.02 19.32 91.67
N GLY A 3 10.53 18.37 90.88
CA GLY A 3 11.83 18.33 90.23
C GLY A 3 12.66 17.21 90.88
N LEU A 4 13.24 16.30 90.08
CA LEU A 4 14.49 15.53 90.28
C LEU A 4 14.48 14.22 89.43
N PRO A 5 15.67 13.68 89.05
CA PRO A 5 15.98 13.31 87.67
C PRO A 5 16.40 11.84 87.52
N LYS A 6 16.55 11.35 86.29
CA LYS A 6 17.41 10.19 86.01
C LYS A 6 18.21 10.39 84.72
N ILE A 7 19.53 10.28 84.91
CA ILE A 7 20.59 10.22 83.91
C ILE A 7 20.70 8.77 83.40
N VAL A 8 20.73 8.57 82.07
CA VAL A 8 21.41 7.48 81.32
C VAL A 8 21.58 8.02 79.88
N VAL A 9 22.73 8.52 79.41
CA VAL A 9 23.99 7.87 78.99
C VAL A 9 23.91 7.06 77.67
N LEU A 10 24.51 7.68 76.63
CA LEU A 10 25.26 7.15 75.47
C LEU A 10 24.54 6.33 74.37
N LEU A 11 24.63 6.85 73.14
CA LEU A 11 25.36 6.23 72.03
C LEU A 11 25.64 7.27 70.94
N ALA A 12 26.92 7.61 70.76
CA ALA A 12 27.39 8.44 69.66
C ALA A 12 27.48 7.60 68.39
N VAL A 13 26.72 7.96 67.35
CA VAL A 13 26.84 7.37 66.01
C VAL A 13 27.74 8.28 65.19
N ALA A 14 28.97 7.84 64.94
CA ALA A 14 29.87 8.44 63.97
C ALA A 14 29.45 8.02 62.56
N ALA A 15 28.97 8.98 61.76
CA ALA A 15 28.69 8.76 60.34
C ALA A 15 29.96 9.00 59.52
N VAL A 16 30.60 7.91 59.09
CA VAL A 16 31.65 7.93 58.06
C VAL A 16 30.96 7.65 56.72
N PHE A 17 30.72 8.69 55.93
CA PHE A 17 30.29 8.51 54.54
C PHE A 17 31.54 8.40 53.65
N LEU A 18 31.86 7.16 53.27
CA LEU A 18 32.80 6.83 52.20
C LEU A 18 32.14 7.16 50.84
N THR A 19 32.61 8.20 50.16
CA THR A 19 32.27 8.45 48.75
C THR A 19 33.19 7.62 47.87
N SER A 20 32.70 6.47 47.40
CA SER A 20 33.31 5.77 46.26
C SER A 20 32.72 6.32 44.95
N PRO A 21 33.51 6.61 43.92
CA PRO A 21 32.98 6.94 42.61
C PRO A 21 32.51 5.66 41.92
N CYS A 22 31.20 5.51 41.76
CA CYS A 22 30.64 4.53 40.81
C CYS A 22 30.87 5.09 39.39
N GLN A 23 31.85 4.54 38.69
CA GLN A 23 31.84 4.54 37.23
C GLN A 23 30.73 3.58 36.79
N SER A 24 29.60 4.11 36.30
CA SER A 24 28.67 3.34 35.48
C SER A 24 28.89 3.74 34.03
N GLN A 25 29.72 2.98 33.32
CA GLN A 25 29.58 2.86 31.86
C GLN A 25 28.21 2.26 31.61
N SER A 26 27.27 3.08 31.14
CA SER A 26 26.12 2.58 30.40
C SER A 26 26.63 2.22 29.02
N ASP A 27 27.06 0.96 28.85
CA ASP A 27 27.19 0.37 27.52
C ASP A 27 25.78 0.37 26.90
N LEU A 28 25.51 1.39 26.09
CA LEU A 28 24.43 1.33 25.10
C LEU A 28 24.67 0.05 24.29
N PRO A 29 23.65 -0.78 24.03
CA PRO A 29 23.83 -1.90 23.10
C PRO A 29 24.40 -1.34 21.81
N PRO A 30 25.36 -2.03 21.16
CA PRO A 30 25.92 -1.56 19.90
C PRO A 30 24.75 -1.28 18.97
N GLU A 31 24.68 -0.04 18.45
CA GLU A 31 23.82 0.30 17.33
C GLU A 31 23.92 -0.85 16.34
N LEU A 32 22.78 -1.51 16.06
CA LEU A 32 22.73 -2.52 15.01
C LEU A 32 23.35 -1.87 13.76
N PRO A 33 24.38 -2.48 13.15
CA PRO A 33 25.01 -1.88 11.98
C PRO A 33 23.93 -1.60 10.95
N LYS A 34 23.88 -0.34 10.49
CA LYS A 34 22.92 0.10 9.48
C LYS A 34 23.06 -0.82 8.27
N LEU A 35 22.00 -1.57 7.95
CA LEU A 35 22.03 -2.52 6.85
C LEU A 35 22.00 -1.76 5.53
N GLU A 36 23.15 -1.64 4.86
CA GLU A 36 23.22 -1.07 3.53
C GLU A 36 22.94 -2.14 2.47
N CYS A 37 21.72 -2.12 1.91
CA CYS A 37 21.35 -3.00 0.81
C CYS A 37 21.94 -2.51 -0.51
N ASN A 38 23.21 -2.84 -0.75
CA ASN A 38 23.99 -2.37 -1.90
C ASN A 38 23.79 -3.23 -3.16
N THR A 39 22.53 -3.54 -3.49
CA THR A 39 22.20 -4.25 -4.74
C THR A 39 22.34 -3.27 -5.90
N THR A 40 23.29 -3.56 -6.79
CA THR A 40 23.69 -2.69 -7.90
C THR A 40 23.81 -3.51 -9.18
N CYS A 41 23.86 -2.86 -10.32
CA CYS A 41 24.09 -3.50 -11.61
C CYS A 41 25.47 -4.16 -11.69
N ALA A 42 26.44 -3.69 -10.90
CA ALA A 42 27.75 -4.31 -10.78
C ALA A 42 27.71 -5.64 -9.99
N THR A 43 26.79 -5.78 -9.03
CA THR A 43 26.72 -6.96 -8.16
C THR A 43 25.70 -8.00 -8.61
N LEU A 44 24.74 -7.63 -9.47
CA LEU A 44 23.78 -8.56 -10.03
C LEU A 44 24.41 -9.46 -11.11
N PRO A 45 23.97 -10.74 -11.22
CA PRO A 45 24.41 -11.61 -12.30
C PRO A 45 24.13 -10.96 -13.66
N SER A 46 25.16 -10.84 -14.49
CA SER A 46 25.15 -10.16 -15.80
C SER A 46 24.39 -10.89 -16.91
N THR A 47 23.59 -11.91 -16.56
CA THR A 47 22.81 -12.67 -17.54
C THR A 47 21.33 -12.31 -17.42
N PRO A 48 20.80 -11.45 -18.32
CA PRO A 48 19.37 -11.45 -18.55
C PRO A 48 19.02 -12.82 -19.14
N PRO A 49 18.04 -13.55 -18.60
CA PRO A 49 17.65 -14.81 -19.19
C PRO A 49 17.06 -14.48 -20.58
N THR A 50 17.64 -15.10 -21.60
CA THR A 50 17.63 -14.69 -23.02
C THR A 50 16.30 -14.85 -23.76
N ASP A 51 15.17 -14.98 -23.05
CA ASP A 51 13.86 -15.20 -23.67
C ASP A 51 12.66 -14.80 -22.79
N HIS A 52 12.84 -13.89 -21.83
CA HIS A 52 11.84 -13.69 -20.79
C HIS A 52 10.93 -12.49 -21.04
N ASP A 53 9.64 -12.80 -21.07
CA ASP A 53 8.51 -11.90 -20.82
C ASP A 53 8.92 -10.67 -19.96
N PRO A 54 8.76 -9.43 -20.46
CA PRO A 54 9.14 -8.22 -19.73
C PRO A 54 8.36 -8.01 -18.43
N PHE A 55 7.28 -8.75 -18.21
CA PHE A 55 6.48 -8.71 -16.98
C PHE A 55 7.00 -9.65 -15.88
N HIS A 56 7.86 -10.62 -16.22
CA HIS A 56 8.48 -11.53 -15.25
C HIS A 56 9.65 -10.84 -14.50
N ARG A 57 9.31 -9.99 -13.53
CA ARG A 57 10.23 -9.11 -12.77
C ARG A 57 10.33 -9.54 -11.30
N THR A 58 11.03 -10.65 -11.03
CA THR A 58 11.18 -11.24 -9.68
C THR A 58 12.44 -10.79 -8.93
N ALA A 59 13.34 -10.05 -9.58
CA ALA A 59 14.56 -9.53 -8.97
C ALA A 59 14.27 -8.36 -8.01
N ILE A 60 15.18 -8.11 -7.07
CA ILE A 60 15.12 -6.96 -6.14
C ILE A 60 15.07 -5.63 -6.91
N CYS A 61 15.88 -5.51 -7.97
CA CYS A 61 15.90 -4.39 -8.90
C CYS A 61 16.40 -4.85 -10.28
N ARG A 62 16.30 -3.99 -11.28
CA ARG A 62 16.63 -4.27 -12.68
C ARG A 62 17.60 -3.25 -13.26
N CYS A 63 18.40 -3.72 -14.21
CA CYS A 63 19.42 -2.94 -14.93
C CYS A 63 19.13 -2.87 -16.44
N ASP A 64 17.95 -3.33 -16.86
CA ASP A 64 17.50 -3.27 -18.25
C ASP A 64 17.02 -1.87 -18.64
N ALA A 65 16.88 -1.63 -19.95
CA ALA A 65 16.46 -0.35 -20.48
C ALA A 65 14.99 0.01 -20.18
N GLU A 66 14.20 -0.93 -19.66
CA GLU A 66 12.78 -0.72 -19.35
C GLU A 66 12.53 -0.49 -17.87
N CYS A 67 13.56 -0.57 -17.01
CA CYS A 67 13.36 -0.49 -15.57
C CYS A 67 12.72 0.83 -15.13
N VAL A 68 12.89 1.91 -15.89
CA VAL A 68 12.24 3.21 -15.61
C VAL A 68 10.74 3.14 -15.85
N LYS A 69 10.30 2.40 -16.88
CA LYS A 69 8.87 2.20 -17.17
C LYS A 69 8.17 1.40 -16.06
N PHE A 70 8.87 0.46 -15.43
CA PHE A 70 8.33 -0.36 -14.34
C PHE A 70 8.61 0.20 -12.94
N GLY A 71 9.53 1.16 -12.82
CA GLY A 71 9.92 1.75 -11.55
C GLY A 71 10.82 0.86 -10.69
N ASP A 72 11.50 -0.12 -11.29
CA ASP A 72 12.30 -1.15 -10.59
C ASP A 72 13.81 -1.02 -10.82
N CYS A 73 14.29 0.13 -11.32
CA CYS A 73 15.72 0.36 -11.57
C CYS A 73 16.58 0.23 -10.31
N CYS A 74 17.72 -0.45 -10.43
CA CYS A 74 18.79 -0.38 -9.44
C CYS A 74 19.41 1.03 -9.37
N ARG A 75 20.08 1.37 -8.27
CA ARG A 75 20.63 2.72 -8.01
C ARG A 75 21.58 3.22 -9.10
N ASP A 76 22.37 2.33 -9.68
CA ASP A 76 23.39 2.59 -10.70
C ASP A 76 22.95 2.16 -12.11
N ALA A 77 21.65 1.91 -12.32
CA ALA A 77 21.13 1.49 -13.61
C ALA A 77 21.39 2.56 -14.70
N PRO A 78 22.04 2.21 -15.84
CA PRO A 78 22.29 3.16 -16.92
C PRO A 78 21.04 3.82 -17.50
N ALA A 79 19.89 3.15 -17.39
CA ALA A 79 18.61 3.71 -17.79
C ALA A 79 18.31 5.02 -17.04
N LEU A 80 18.65 5.14 -15.75
CA LEU A 80 18.36 6.35 -14.95
C LEU A 80 19.02 7.62 -15.50
N THR A 81 20.16 7.50 -16.19
CA THR A 81 20.87 8.66 -16.77
C THR A 81 20.54 8.89 -18.23
N THR A 82 20.26 7.83 -18.98
CA THR A 82 20.00 7.89 -20.43
C THR A 82 18.55 8.18 -20.77
N SER A 83 17.63 7.97 -19.84
CA SER A 83 16.19 8.02 -20.08
C SER A 83 15.49 9.22 -19.43
N ALA A 84 16.10 10.41 -19.52
CA ALA A 84 15.49 11.67 -19.04
C ALA A 84 14.07 11.97 -19.61
N ALA A 85 13.65 11.26 -20.67
CA ALA A 85 12.32 11.34 -21.26
C ALA A 85 11.38 10.16 -20.91
N GLN A 86 11.88 9.07 -20.34
CA GLN A 86 11.05 7.93 -19.94
C GLN A 86 10.44 8.21 -18.58
N ARG A 87 9.17 7.84 -18.43
CA ARG A 87 8.42 7.92 -17.19
C ARG A 87 7.96 6.53 -16.79
N GLN A 88 7.58 6.37 -15.53
CA GLN A 88 6.92 5.15 -15.09
C GLN A 88 5.59 4.99 -15.82
N GLU A 89 5.41 3.87 -16.52
CA GLU A 89 4.21 3.53 -17.29
C GLU A 89 3.40 2.42 -16.62
N TRP A 90 4.05 1.60 -15.78
CA TRP A 90 3.46 0.45 -15.11
C TRP A 90 3.46 0.64 -13.60
N ARG A 91 2.38 0.20 -12.95
CA ARG A 91 2.23 0.19 -11.49
C ARG A 91 1.93 -1.21 -10.99
N CYS A 92 2.59 -1.59 -9.90
CA CYS A 92 2.29 -2.84 -9.23
C CYS A 92 1.04 -2.66 -8.35
N THR A 93 -0.05 -3.34 -8.72
CA THR A 93 -1.38 -3.15 -8.12
C THR A 93 -1.74 -4.35 -7.26
N LYS A 94 -2.00 -4.11 -5.97
CA LYS A 94 -2.47 -5.15 -5.04
C LYS A 94 -3.87 -5.63 -5.45
N VAL A 95 -4.04 -6.94 -5.46
CA VAL A 95 -5.26 -7.63 -5.87
C VAL A 95 -5.53 -8.81 -4.95
N LEU A 96 -6.80 -9.03 -4.62
CA LEU A 96 -7.26 -10.25 -3.99
C LEU A 96 -7.54 -11.29 -5.09
N ALA A 97 -6.71 -12.32 -5.18
CA ALA A 97 -6.90 -13.46 -6.06
C ALA A 97 -7.13 -14.73 -5.22
N ASP A 98 -8.30 -15.34 -5.33
CA ASP A 98 -8.63 -16.64 -4.71
C ASP A 98 -8.24 -16.76 -3.22
N ARG A 99 -8.49 -15.68 -2.44
CA ARG A 99 -8.19 -15.50 -1.01
C ARG A 99 -6.74 -15.15 -0.66
N ASN A 100 -5.83 -15.11 -1.62
CA ASN A 100 -4.47 -14.64 -1.43
C ASN A 100 -4.30 -13.20 -1.93
N LYS A 101 -3.54 -12.39 -1.20
CA LYS A 101 -3.12 -11.07 -1.68
C LYS A 101 -1.98 -11.29 -2.67
N LYS A 102 -2.23 -10.94 -3.94
CA LYS A 102 -1.21 -10.89 -4.98
C LYS A 102 -1.03 -9.43 -5.41
N SER A 103 0.02 -9.14 -6.17
CA SER A 103 0.08 -7.90 -6.92
C SER A 103 0.40 -8.18 -8.38
N ILE A 104 -0.17 -7.40 -9.29
CA ILE A 104 0.09 -7.53 -10.72
C ILE A 104 0.41 -6.18 -11.36
N TRP A 105 1.14 -6.21 -12.48
CA TRP A 105 1.41 -5.04 -13.28
C TRP A 105 0.12 -4.52 -13.93
N THR A 106 -0.14 -3.23 -13.74
CA THR A 106 -1.19 -2.52 -14.46
C THR A 106 -0.63 -1.30 -15.17
N LYS A 107 -1.13 -1.04 -16.38
CA LYS A 107 -0.69 0.12 -17.17
C LYS A 107 -1.33 1.39 -16.60
N ALA A 108 -0.49 2.30 -16.14
CA ALA A 108 -0.85 3.57 -15.49
C ALA A 108 -0.44 4.79 -16.31
N ALA A 109 -0.23 4.62 -17.62
CA ALA A 109 0.09 5.69 -18.55
C ALA A 109 -0.71 5.58 -19.84
N CYS A 110 -1.04 6.75 -20.41
CA CYS A 110 -1.62 6.83 -21.73
C CYS A 110 -0.58 6.60 -22.82
N LYS A 111 -1.04 6.17 -24.00
CA LYS A 111 -0.18 6.10 -25.17
C LYS A 111 0.40 7.49 -25.51
N PRO A 112 1.66 7.59 -25.99
CA PRO A 112 2.31 8.88 -26.24
C PRO A 112 1.56 9.77 -27.24
N ASP A 113 0.90 9.16 -28.22
CA ASP A 113 0.11 9.79 -29.28
C ASP A 113 -1.35 10.05 -28.91
N TRP A 114 -1.75 9.87 -27.65
CA TRP A 114 -3.13 10.15 -27.22
C TRP A 114 -3.51 11.61 -27.51
N SER A 115 -4.55 11.78 -28.33
CA SER A 115 -5.04 13.08 -28.83
C SER A 115 -6.40 13.48 -28.26
N GLY A 116 -6.97 12.68 -27.35
CA GLY A 116 -8.26 12.98 -26.72
C GLY A 116 -8.13 13.94 -25.52
N PRO A 117 -9.19 14.11 -24.73
CA PRO A 117 -9.23 15.10 -23.67
C PRO A 117 -8.15 14.88 -22.60
N GLU A 118 -7.46 15.95 -22.22
CA GLU A 118 -6.38 15.91 -21.20
C GLU A 118 -6.90 15.51 -19.82
N VAL A 119 -8.18 15.73 -19.53
CA VAL A 119 -8.81 15.24 -18.29
C VAL A 119 -8.77 13.71 -18.17
N ILE A 120 -8.83 12.97 -19.28
CA ILE A 120 -8.74 11.51 -19.27
C ILE A 120 -7.29 11.09 -18.97
N ARG A 121 -6.32 11.74 -19.62
CA ARG A 121 -4.90 11.49 -19.37
C ARG A 121 -4.55 11.75 -17.91
N ARG A 122 -4.96 12.89 -17.37
CA ARG A 122 -4.78 13.23 -15.96
C ARG A 122 -5.38 12.17 -15.05
N LYS A 123 -6.64 11.76 -15.26
CA LYS A 123 -7.27 10.72 -14.43
C LYS A 123 -6.60 9.34 -14.54
N CYS A 124 -6.01 9.00 -15.69
CA CYS A 124 -5.22 7.78 -15.82
C CYS A 124 -3.92 7.85 -15.00
N GLU A 125 -3.15 8.92 -15.20
CA GLU A 125 -1.75 9.02 -14.75
C GLU A 125 -1.61 9.53 -13.32
N ASP A 126 -2.60 10.29 -12.84
CA ASP A 126 -2.64 10.79 -11.48
C ASP A 126 -2.75 9.63 -10.47
N SER A 127 -1.92 9.70 -9.44
CA SER A 127 -1.93 8.78 -8.31
C SER A 127 -2.94 9.19 -7.24
N SER A 128 -3.54 10.38 -7.34
CA SER A 128 -4.40 10.92 -6.29
C SER A 128 -5.78 10.24 -6.21
N ASN A 129 -6.05 9.75 -5.00
CA ASN A 129 -7.31 9.30 -4.40
C ASN A 129 -8.27 8.41 -5.21
N LYS A 130 -7.81 7.19 -5.55
CA LYS A 130 -8.71 6.03 -5.77
C LYS A 130 -9.74 5.87 -4.66
N ALA A 131 -9.35 6.23 -3.44
CA ALA A 131 -10.20 6.17 -2.26
C ALA A 131 -11.39 7.13 -2.32
N VAL A 132 -11.38 8.19 -3.13
CA VAL A 132 -12.53 9.11 -3.20
C VAL A 132 -13.63 8.52 -4.09
N ASP A 133 -13.29 8.04 -5.28
CA ASP A 133 -14.24 7.34 -6.15
C ASP A 133 -13.68 5.97 -6.60
N PRO A 134 -13.82 4.93 -5.75
CA PRO A 134 -13.32 3.59 -6.06
C PRO A 134 -13.92 3.01 -7.34
N GLN A 135 -15.11 3.46 -7.75
CA GLN A 135 -15.84 2.91 -8.89
C GLN A 135 -15.36 3.45 -10.23
N THR A 136 -15.09 4.75 -10.33
CA THR A 136 -14.52 5.29 -11.60
C THR A 136 -13.04 4.99 -11.73
N MET A 137 -12.35 4.82 -10.61
CA MET A 137 -10.94 4.50 -10.58
C MET A 137 -10.64 2.99 -10.53
N VAL A 138 -11.65 2.15 -10.75
CA VAL A 138 -11.51 0.69 -10.74
C VAL A 138 -10.57 0.21 -11.86
N PRO A 139 -9.62 -0.69 -11.57
CA PRO A 139 -8.82 -1.34 -12.59
C PRO A 139 -9.68 -2.17 -13.56
N VAL A 140 -9.20 -2.34 -14.78
CA VAL A 140 -9.87 -3.13 -15.82
C VAL A 140 -8.86 -4.00 -16.56
N THR A 141 -9.30 -5.15 -17.07
CA THR A 141 -8.47 -6.01 -17.92
C THR A 141 -9.12 -6.15 -19.30
N SER A 142 -8.39 -5.80 -20.35
CA SER A 142 -8.86 -5.99 -21.73
C SER A 142 -8.94 -7.48 -22.04
N SER A 143 -10.12 -7.97 -22.43
CA SER A 143 -10.27 -9.36 -22.91
C SER A 143 -9.62 -9.58 -24.28
N ARG A 144 -9.33 -8.49 -25.01
CA ARG A 144 -8.72 -8.52 -26.35
C ARG A 144 -7.20 -8.64 -26.29
N THR A 145 -6.55 -7.87 -25.42
CA THR A 145 -5.08 -7.81 -25.34
C THR A 145 -4.52 -8.55 -24.12
N GLY A 146 -5.35 -8.85 -23.12
CA GLY A 146 -4.92 -9.36 -21.82
C GLY A 146 -4.29 -8.30 -20.91
N VAL A 147 -4.14 -7.06 -21.37
CA VAL A 147 -3.52 -5.99 -20.59
C VAL A 147 -4.45 -5.52 -19.48
N SER A 148 -3.91 -5.44 -18.27
CA SER A 148 -4.59 -4.82 -17.14
C SER A 148 -4.20 -3.36 -17.02
N TYR A 149 -5.19 -2.49 -16.84
CA TYR A 149 -5.05 -1.04 -16.76
C TYR A 149 -5.33 -0.57 -15.33
N TRP A 150 -4.55 0.41 -14.87
CA TRP A 150 -4.60 0.95 -13.51
C TRP A 150 -5.98 1.48 -13.14
N ASN A 151 -6.69 2.04 -14.11
CA ASN A 151 -8.09 2.41 -14.02
C ASN A 151 -8.75 2.41 -15.41
N THR A 152 -10.07 2.61 -15.44
CA THR A 152 -10.86 2.72 -16.67
C THR A 152 -10.34 3.80 -17.62
N PHE A 153 -9.89 4.95 -17.12
CA PHE A 153 -9.37 6.04 -17.95
C PHE A 153 -8.09 5.65 -18.70
N CYS A 154 -7.26 4.81 -18.10
CA CYS A 154 -6.08 4.28 -18.77
C CYS A 154 -6.43 3.36 -19.94
N ALA A 155 -7.47 2.52 -19.82
CA ALA A 155 -7.93 1.71 -20.94
C ALA A 155 -8.49 2.59 -22.07
N VAL A 156 -9.24 3.65 -21.73
CA VAL A 156 -9.77 4.61 -22.71
C VAL A 156 -8.65 5.31 -23.47
N CYS A 157 -7.67 5.90 -22.78
CA CYS A 157 -6.59 6.62 -23.46
C CYS A 157 -5.54 5.71 -24.11
N ASN A 158 -5.72 4.39 -24.05
CA ASN A 158 -4.96 3.40 -24.80
C ASN A 158 -5.83 2.66 -25.85
N ASP A 159 -7.03 3.17 -26.14
CA ASP A 159 -7.97 2.60 -27.13
C ASP A 159 -8.32 1.11 -26.88
N ASP A 160 -8.33 0.69 -25.61
CA ASP A 160 -8.47 -0.71 -25.19
C ASP A 160 -9.56 -0.92 -24.14
N MET A 161 -10.55 -0.02 -24.12
CA MET A 161 -11.72 -0.13 -23.25
C MET A 161 -12.80 -1.08 -23.79
N ASP A 162 -12.84 -1.28 -25.11
CA ASP A 162 -13.82 -2.17 -25.74
C ASP A 162 -13.57 -3.62 -25.33
N GLY A 163 -14.57 -4.26 -24.73
CA GLY A 163 -14.44 -5.60 -24.15
C GLY A 163 -13.59 -5.66 -22.87
N ALA A 164 -13.28 -4.52 -22.23
CA ALA A 164 -12.55 -4.51 -20.96
C ALA A 164 -13.43 -4.97 -19.78
N ILE A 165 -12.95 -5.94 -19.03
CA ILE A 165 -13.59 -6.50 -17.86
C ILE A 165 -13.20 -5.66 -16.65
N ARG A 166 -14.18 -5.05 -15.98
CA ARG A 166 -13.96 -4.30 -14.74
C ARG A 166 -13.69 -5.24 -13.57
N TRP A 167 -12.73 -4.88 -12.74
CA TRP A 167 -12.48 -5.60 -11.50
C TRP A 167 -13.59 -5.30 -10.48
N THR A 168 -13.78 -6.19 -9.53
CA THR A 168 -14.74 -5.99 -8.43
C THR A 168 -14.08 -5.22 -7.30
N VAL A 169 -14.76 -4.18 -6.80
CA VAL A 169 -14.33 -3.43 -5.62
C VAL A 169 -14.83 -4.14 -4.35
N SER A 170 -13.95 -4.32 -3.39
CA SER A 170 -14.24 -4.92 -2.09
C SER A 170 -13.74 -3.99 -0.99
N LEU A 171 -14.44 -3.95 0.13
CA LEU A 171 -13.99 -3.21 1.30
C LEU A 171 -13.57 -4.21 2.38
N ASP A 172 -12.32 -4.10 2.81
CA ASP A 172 -11.76 -4.82 3.94
C ASP A 172 -12.01 -4.00 5.20
N CYS A 173 -13.03 -4.40 5.94
CA CYS A 173 -13.41 -3.79 7.21
C CYS A 173 -13.10 -4.77 8.36
N SER A 174 -12.01 -5.54 8.26
CA SER A 174 -11.68 -6.58 9.24
C SER A 174 -11.49 -6.07 10.67
N GLU A 175 -11.16 -4.78 10.86
CA GLU A 175 -11.11 -4.15 12.19
C GLU A 175 -12.48 -4.09 12.89
N LEU A 176 -13.55 -4.11 12.11
CA LEU A 176 -14.94 -4.07 12.56
C LEU A 176 -15.57 -5.46 12.63
N ALA A 177 -14.78 -6.52 12.40
CA ALA A 177 -15.25 -7.90 12.40
C ALA A 177 -15.88 -8.26 13.75
N GLY A 178 -17.13 -8.71 13.72
CA GLY A 178 -17.89 -9.09 14.91
C GLY A 178 -18.49 -7.91 15.69
N GLN A 179 -18.16 -6.66 15.34
CA GLN A 179 -18.77 -5.45 15.92
C GLN A 179 -20.00 -5.02 15.12
N VAL A 180 -19.93 -5.11 13.79
CA VAL A 180 -21.02 -4.73 12.87
C VAL A 180 -21.26 -5.84 11.85
N ASN A 181 -22.47 -5.93 11.33
CA ASN A 181 -22.82 -6.85 10.26
C ASN A 181 -22.72 -6.18 8.88
N SER A 182 -22.78 -6.97 7.80
CA SER A 182 -22.53 -6.46 6.45
C SER A 182 -23.61 -5.48 5.97
N SER A 183 -24.86 -5.65 6.42
CA SER A 183 -25.95 -4.72 6.09
C SER A 183 -25.68 -3.35 6.72
N TYR A 184 -25.30 -3.34 8.00
CA TYR A 184 -24.98 -2.10 8.70
C TYR A 184 -23.82 -1.36 8.02
N LEU A 185 -22.77 -2.07 7.59
CA LEU A 185 -21.69 -1.45 6.82
C LEU A 185 -22.19 -0.85 5.51
N GLN A 186 -22.98 -1.58 4.72
CA GLN A 186 -23.49 -1.08 3.45
C GLN A 186 -24.34 0.20 3.61
N ASP A 187 -25.13 0.27 4.68
CA ASP A 187 -26.03 1.40 4.91
C ASP A 187 -25.31 2.64 5.47
N ASN A 188 -24.23 2.44 6.23
CA ASN A 188 -23.56 3.49 7.01
C ASN A 188 -22.15 3.86 6.51
N ILE A 189 -21.70 3.29 5.39
CA ILE A 189 -20.41 3.64 4.85
C ILE A 189 -20.39 5.09 4.33
N GLU A 190 -19.34 5.81 4.70
CA GLU A 190 -19.14 7.22 4.40
C GLU A 190 -17.69 7.48 3.99
N LEU A 191 -17.48 8.54 3.20
CA LEU A 191 -16.14 9.03 2.89
C LEU A 191 -15.57 9.68 4.16
N SER A 192 -14.33 9.36 4.47
CA SER A 192 -13.63 9.90 5.63
C SER A 192 -13.55 11.43 5.56
N PRO A 193 -13.53 12.14 6.71
CA PRO A 193 -13.46 13.61 6.72
C PRO A 193 -12.24 14.19 6.00
N ASP A 194 -11.13 13.44 5.98
CA ASP A 194 -9.90 13.79 5.28
C ASP A 194 -9.88 13.37 3.80
N GLN A 195 -10.96 12.77 3.30
CA GLN A 195 -11.15 12.29 1.92
C GLN A 195 -10.09 11.27 1.49
N LYS A 196 -9.54 10.50 2.43
CA LYS A 196 -8.51 9.49 2.17
C LYS A 196 -9.00 8.06 2.14
N GLY A 197 -10.24 7.80 2.58
CA GLY A 197 -10.77 6.44 2.69
C GLY A 197 -12.27 6.39 2.87
N TRP A 198 -12.83 5.19 2.79
CA TRP A 198 -14.22 4.92 3.14
C TRP A 198 -14.27 4.15 4.45
N GLY A 199 -15.28 4.37 5.27
CA GLY A 199 -15.37 3.76 6.59
C GLY A 199 -16.69 4.05 7.27
N ILE A 200 -16.75 3.77 8.57
CA ILE A 200 -17.93 4.08 9.39
C ILE A 200 -17.54 4.80 10.66
N TRP A 201 -18.49 5.56 11.20
CA TRP A 201 -18.42 6.04 12.58
C TRP A 201 -18.86 4.93 13.54
N THR A 202 -18.03 4.64 14.55
CA THR A 202 -18.35 3.71 15.64
C THR A 202 -18.02 4.35 16.98
N GLU A 203 -18.59 3.83 18.06
CA GLU A 203 -18.27 4.27 19.42
C GLU A 203 -16.85 3.81 19.79
N ALA A 204 -16.09 4.68 20.47
CA ALA A 204 -14.77 4.34 20.98
C ALA A 204 -14.88 3.22 22.03
N LEU A 205 -13.90 2.29 22.04
CA LEU A 205 -13.85 1.19 23.00
C LEU A 205 -13.82 1.66 24.47
N GLU A 206 -13.38 2.89 24.72
CA GLU A 206 -13.29 3.51 26.05
C GLU A 206 -14.44 4.48 26.36
N GLY A 207 -15.46 4.56 25.50
CA GLY A 207 -16.72 5.26 25.78
C GLY A 207 -16.69 6.78 25.64
N GLU A 208 -15.57 7.38 25.25
CA GLU A 208 -15.48 8.82 24.98
C GLU A 208 -15.53 9.11 23.47
N GLY A 209 -16.77 9.14 22.95
CA GLY A 209 -17.08 9.69 21.63
C GLY A 209 -17.04 8.69 20.47
N ARG A 210 -17.29 9.24 19.27
CA ARG A 210 -17.30 8.48 18.02
C ARG A 210 -15.93 8.57 17.34
N ILE A 211 -15.43 7.44 16.90
CA ILE A 211 -14.23 7.31 16.08
C ILE A 211 -14.62 6.89 14.67
N PHE A 212 -13.86 7.36 13.67
CA PHE A 212 -14.03 6.93 12.29
C PHE A 212 -13.06 5.78 12.00
N VAL A 213 -13.59 4.61 11.66
CA VAL A 213 -12.78 3.44 11.31
C VAL A 213 -12.78 3.29 9.79
N THR A 214 -11.62 3.49 9.19
CA THR A 214 -11.40 3.36 7.74
C THR A 214 -11.31 1.90 7.31
N CYS A 215 -12.03 1.52 6.27
CA CYS A 215 -11.88 0.24 5.59
C CYS A 215 -10.85 0.34 4.44
N GLY A 216 -10.13 -0.75 4.20
CA GLY A 216 -9.22 -0.87 3.06
C GLY A 216 -9.99 -1.09 1.76
N VAL A 217 -9.69 -0.31 0.71
CA VAL A 217 -10.20 -0.57 -0.65
C VAL A 217 -9.36 -1.67 -1.28
N GLU A 218 -9.98 -2.79 -1.60
CA GLU A 218 -9.36 -3.94 -2.25
C GLU A 218 -10.03 -4.22 -3.59
N TYR A 219 -9.28 -4.76 -4.54
CA TYR A 219 -9.80 -5.14 -5.85
C TYR A 219 -9.71 -6.64 -6.05
N ARG A 220 -10.73 -7.23 -6.68
CA ARG A 220 -10.84 -8.65 -7.02
C ARG A 220 -11.03 -8.79 -8.51
N THR A 221 -10.42 -9.80 -9.10
CA THR A 221 -10.60 -10.14 -10.51
C THR A 221 -10.38 -11.63 -10.71
N GLY A 222 -10.98 -12.20 -11.76
CA GLY A 222 -10.85 -13.61 -12.11
C GLY A 222 -9.77 -13.82 -13.17
N ASN A 223 -9.13 -15.00 -13.15
CA ASN A 223 -8.20 -15.48 -14.18
C ASN A 223 -7.08 -14.49 -14.55
N LEU A 224 -6.30 -14.04 -13.56
CA LEU A 224 -5.03 -13.37 -13.84
C LEU A 224 -3.96 -14.41 -14.16
N SER A 225 -3.26 -14.24 -15.29
CA SER A 225 -2.03 -15.00 -15.51
C SER A 225 -1.01 -14.62 -14.45
N SER A 226 -0.32 -15.62 -13.91
CA SER A 226 0.81 -15.44 -13.01
C SER A 226 1.96 -14.65 -13.63
N ASP A 227 2.03 -14.61 -14.97
CA ASP A 227 3.13 -13.99 -15.72
C ASP A 227 3.22 -12.48 -15.51
N TYR A 228 2.10 -11.85 -15.11
CA TYR A 228 2.03 -10.41 -14.81
C TYR A 228 2.23 -10.08 -13.32
N SER A 229 2.63 -11.05 -12.50
CA SER A 229 2.82 -10.84 -11.07
C SER A 229 3.98 -9.90 -10.78
N CYS A 230 3.83 -9.10 -9.74
CA CYS A 230 4.85 -8.16 -9.28
C CYS A 230 4.85 -8.09 -7.75
N MET A 231 5.91 -7.50 -7.19
CA MET A 231 5.98 -7.18 -5.77
C MET A 231 5.77 -5.68 -5.57
N SER A 232 4.93 -5.30 -4.61
CA SER A 232 4.53 -3.91 -4.34
C SER A 232 5.12 -3.42 -3.01
N PRO A 233 6.43 -3.11 -2.95
CA PRO A 233 7.01 -2.52 -1.75
C PRO A 233 6.47 -1.10 -1.52
N ILE A 234 6.57 -0.60 -0.29
CA ILE A 234 6.22 0.77 0.08
C ILE A 234 7.19 1.72 -0.62
N SER A 235 6.66 2.54 -1.52
CA SER A 235 7.41 3.47 -2.37
C SER A 235 6.99 4.93 -2.18
N THR A 236 6.19 5.21 -1.15
CA THR A 236 5.66 6.54 -0.82
C THR A 236 6.06 6.89 0.60
N CYS A 237 6.32 8.18 0.85
CA CYS A 237 6.69 8.70 2.16
C CYS A 237 5.48 9.15 2.96
N ASP A 238 5.67 9.29 4.27
CA ASP A 238 4.73 10.02 5.11
C ASP A 238 4.66 11.49 4.62
N PRO A 239 3.46 12.12 4.56
CA PRO A 239 3.29 13.48 4.05
C PRO A 239 4.15 14.54 4.75
N SER A 240 4.58 14.32 5.99
CA SER A 240 5.50 15.22 6.72
C SER A 240 6.88 15.35 6.06
N TRP A 241 7.27 14.39 5.20
CA TRP A 241 8.53 14.38 4.46
C TRP A 241 8.41 14.97 3.05
N SER A 242 7.26 15.53 2.69
CA SER A 242 7.01 16.11 1.38
C SER A 242 8.05 17.17 1.00
N GLY A 243 8.67 17.01 -0.17
CA GLY A 243 9.71 17.89 -0.71
C GLY A 243 11.12 17.64 -0.15
N SER A 244 11.29 16.72 0.80
CA SER A 244 12.60 16.44 1.38
C SER A 244 13.53 15.69 0.42
N ASP A 245 14.84 15.81 0.64
CA ASP A 245 15.84 15.02 -0.09
C ASP A 245 15.63 13.51 0.11
N VAL A 246 15.15 13.11 1.30
CA VAL A 246 14.85 11.70 1.60
C VAL A 246 13.68 11.19 0.75
N GLU A 247 12.63 11.99 0.55
CA GLU A 247 11.54 11.63 -0.34
C GLU A 247 12.01 11.49 -1.79
N GLN A 248 12.84 12.42 -2.26
CA GLN A 248 13.41 12.34 -3.61
C GLN A 248 14.25 11.07 -3.80
N GLN A 249 15.06 10.70 -2.81
CA GLN A 249 15.84 9.46 -2.85
C GLN A 249 14.97 8.21 -2.72
N CYS A 250 13.88 8.24 -1.95
CA CYS A 250 12.89 7.16 -1.91
C CYS A 250 12.32 6.88 -3.31
N GLN A 251 12.14 7.92 -4.13
CA GLN A 251 11.55 7.80 -5.46
C GLN A 251 12.56 7.45 -6.57
N SER A 252 13.87 7.61 -6.36
CA SER A 252 14.87 7.60 -7.43
C SER A 252 15.40 6.21 -7.82
N TYR A 253 15.31 5.20 -6.95
CA TYR A 253 15.81 3.85 -7.23
C TYR A 253 15.11 2.78 -6.39
N THR A 254 15.40 1.52 -6.70
CA THR A 254 14.91 0.34 -5.98
C THR A 254 16.09 -0.46 -5.41
N ALA A 255 16.05 -0.71 -4.10
CA ALA A 255 16.97 -1.59 -3.37
C ALA A 255 16.24 -2.08 -2.12
N VAL A 256 15.36 -3.05 -2.32
CA VAL A 256 14.32 -3.41 -1.34
C VAL A 256 14.91 -3.77 0.01
N VAL A 257 14.33 -3.17 1.06
CA VAL A 257 14.64 -3.44 2.46
C VAL A 257 13.39 -4.01 3.12
N ALA A 258 13.52 -5.21 3.65
CA ALA A 258 12.48 -5.84 4.44
C ALA A 258 12.65 -5.49 5.93
N TYR A 259 11.58 -5.05 6.55
CA TYR A 259 11.46 -4.81 7.99
C TYR A 259 10.22 -5.50 8.53
N ARG A 260 10.41 -6.48 9.41
CA ARG A 260 9.33 -7.37 9.88
C ARG A 260 8.60 -8.00 8.69
N THR A 261 7.32 -7.67 8.50
CA THR A 261 6.47 -8.16 7.41
C THR A 261 6.30 -7.13 6.28
N TRP A 262 7.02 -6.00 6.35
CA TRP A 262 6.90 -4.89 5.41
C TRP A 262 8.12 -4.83 4.49
N ASN A 263 7.86 -4.61 3.21
CA ASN A 263 8.88 -4.39 2.20
C ASN A 263 8.88 -2.90 1.83
N TYR A 264 10.01 -2.23 1.97
CA TYR A 264 10.23 -0.84 1.54
C TYR A 264 11.05 -0.83 0.27
N ARG A 265 10.73 0.06 -0.68
CA ARG A 265 11.39 0.12 -2.00
C ARG A 265 12.90 0.32 -1.86
N ASN A 266 13.31 1.11 -0.87
CA ASN A 266 14.69 1.33 -0.48
C ASN A 266 14.76 1.84 0.96
N GLU A 267 15.98 2.00 1.47
CA GLU A 267 16.24 2.53 2.82
C GLU A 267 15.63 3.91 3.06
N HIS A 268 15.59 4.79 2.04
CA HIS A 268 15.03 6.13 2.20
C HIS A 268 13.51 6.10 2.33
N CYS A 269 12.84 5.18 1.63
CA CYS A 269 11.41 4.95 1.83
C CYS A 269 11.11 4.43 3.24
N MET A 270 11.98 3.58 3.79
CA MET A 270 11.86 3.13 5.18
C MET A 270 12.06 4.31 6.16
N MET A 271 13.07 5.16 5.92
CA MET A 271 13.36 6.34 6.74
C MET A 271 12.22 7.36 6.73
N CYS A 272 11.67 7.71 5.55
CA CYS A 272 10.58 8.68 5.45
C CYS A 272 9.22 8.13 5.87
N ASN A 273 9.16 6.87 6.33
CA ASN A 273 8.02 6.30 7.05
C ASN A 273 8.34 6.10 8.54
N ASN A 274 9.34 6.84 9.05
CA ASN A 274 9.76 6.85 10.45
C ASN A 274 10.19 5.46 10.98
N VAL A 275 10.71 4.59 10.10
CA VAL A 275 11.29 3.30 10.48
C VAL A 275 12.80 3.40 10.40
N THR A 276 13.45 3.46 11.58
CA THR A 276 14.90 3.62 11.69
C THR A 276 15.58 2.50 12.47
N GLU A 277 14.83 1.68 13.20
CA GLU A 277 15.37 0.69 14.14
C GLU A 277 14.71 -0.69 14.03
N GLY A 278 15.50 -1.74 14.27
CA GLY A 278 15.07 -3.13 14.37
C GLY A 278 15.66 -4.05 13.28
N PRO A 279 15.31 -5.34 13.27
CA PRO A 279 15.90 -6.31 12.36
C PRO A 279 15.47 -6.02 10.93
N GLN A 280 16.45 -5.69 10.09
CA GLN A 280 16.29 -5.43 8.67
C GLN A 280 16.94 -6.57 7.88
N SER A 281 16.44 -6.83 6.68
CA SER A 281 17.08 -7.73 5.71
C SER A 281 16.99 -7.17 4.30
N CYS A 282 17.97 -7.50 3.46
CA CYS A 282 17.96 -7.06 2.08
C CYS A 282 17.16 -8.01 1.20
N GLY A 283 16.38 -7.43 0.29
CA GLY A 283 15.46 -8.16 -0.56
C GLY A 283 14.06 -8.22 0.02
N PHE A 284 13.22 -9.01 -0.64
CA PHE A 284 11.82 -9.15 -0.26
C PHE A 284 11.67 -10.14 0.88
N TYR A 285 10.93 -9.74 1.91
CA TYR A 285 10.28 -10.68 2.81
C TYR A 285 9.04 -11.22 2.11
N ASP A 286 9.06 -12.52 1.82
CA ASP A 286 7.90 -13.26 1.33
C ASP A 286 7.34 -14.06 2.50
N ASP A 287 6.17 -13.66 2.98
CA ASP A 287 5.44 -14.43 3.98
C ASP A 287 4.68 -15.55 3.26
N ASP A 288 5.29 -16.72 3.16
CA ASP A 288 4.71 -17.90 2.49
C ASP A 288 3.50 -18.50 3.26
N GLY A 289 2.98 -17.81 4.28
CA GLY A 289 1.66 -18.14 4.80
C GLY A 289 1.37 -17.64 6.20
N VAL A 290 0.55 -16.58 6.28
CA VAL A 290 -0.47 -16.48 7.34
C VAL A 290 -1.77 -15.95 6.73
N VAL A 291 -2.64 -16.88 6.35
CA VAL A 291 -4.06 -16.58 6.13
C VAL A 291 -4.61 -16.10 7.47
N SER A 292 -4.92 -14.81 7.60
CA SER A 292 -5.74 -14.34 8.72
C SER A 292 -7.09 -15.05 8.64
N SER A 293 -7.35 -15.94 9.60
CA SER A 293 -8.45 -16.89 9.52
C SER A 293 -9.85 -16.30 9.73
N ARG A 294 -10.02 -14.97 9.83
CA ARG A 294 -11.33 -14.30 9.93
C ARG A 294 -11.29 -12.87 9.37
N SER A 295 -11.04 -12.72 8.07
CA SER A 295 -11.21 -11.42 7.40
C SER A 295 -12.69 -11.17 7.11
N PHE A 296 -13.24 -10.10 7.69
CA PHE A 296 -14.57 -9.60 7.35
C PHE A 296 -14.43 -8.61 6.20
N SER A 297 -14.48 -9.14 4.98
CA SER A 297 -14.57 -8.36 3.75
C SER A 297 -15.91 -8.63 3.08
N PHE A 298 -16.54 -7.60 2.54
CA PHE A 298 -17.68 -7.76 1.66
C PHE A 298 -17.34 -7.16 0.30
N SER A 299 -17.71 -7.89 -0.74
CA SER A 299 -17.54 -7.42 -2.12
C SER A 299 -18.78 -6.64 -2.51
N ILE A 300 -18.56 -5.47 -3.09
CA ILE A 300 -19.62 -4.70 -3.75
C ILE A 300 -19.56 -5.12 -5.22
N LEU A 301 -20.36 -6.13 -5.56
CA LEU A 301 -20.47 -6.58 -6.95
C LEU A 301 -21.42 -5.64 -7.70
N MET A 302 -20.90 -4.96 -8.71
CA MET A 302 -21.72 -4.31 -9.73
C MET A 302 -21.83 -5.27 -10.90
N ASP A 303 -23.04 -5.80 -11.12
CA ASP A 303 -23.34 -6.61 -12.30
C ASP A 303 -23.45 -5.67 -13.51
N VAL A 304 -22.55 -5.84 -14.48
CA VAL A 304 -22.63 -5.21 -15.79
C VAL A 304 -22.35 -6.28 -16.82
N ASN A 305 -23.33 -7.17 -17.03
CA ASN A 305 -23.38 -7.98 -18.22
C ASN A 305 -24.59 -7.58 -19.09
N PRO A 306 -24.38 -6.87 -20.21
CA PRO A 306 -25.46 -6.51 -21.13
C PRO A 306 -26.09 -7.73 -21.84
N ALA A 307 -25.56 -8.95 -21.66
CA ALA A 307 -26.04 -10.15 -22.35
C ALA A 307 -26.40 -11.36 -21.44
N GLY A 308 -26.21 -11.30 -20.13
CA GLY A 308 -26.36 -12.48 -19.24
C GLY A 308 -27.20 -12.19 -18.01
N GLY A 309 -28.51 -12.43 -18.10
CA GLY A 309 -29.47 -12.06 -17.06
C GLY A 309 -29.49 -12.89 -15.78
N ASN A 310 -30.21 -12.30 -14.81
CA ASN A 310 -31.00 -12.85 -13.69
C ASN A 310 -30.32 -13.78 -12.65
N ILE A 311 -30.15 -13.25 -11.42
CA ILE A 311 -30.14 -13.85 -10.05
C ILE A 311 -28.85 -13.42 -9.28
N VAL A 312 -28.82 -12.70 -8.14
CA VAL A 312 -29.74 -12.46 -6.99
C VAL A 312 -29.57 -11.04 -6.41
N GLY A 313 -30.60 -10.51 -5.71
CA GLY A 313 -30.48 -9.38 -4.77
C GLY A 313 -31.40 -8.16 -5.01
N LYS A 314 -32.65 -8.40 -5.43
CA LYS A 314 -33.56 -7.35 -5.92
C LYS A 314 -33.99 -6.34 -4.85
N TYR A 315 -33.52 -5.10 -4.97
CA TYR A 315 -34.36 -3.89 -5.00
C TYR A 315 -33.89 -3.08 -6.21
N THR A 316 -34.73 -2.92 -7.24
CA THR A 316 -34.41 -2.02 -8.36
C THR A 316 -34.47 -0.57 -7.85
N LEU A 317 -33.34 -0.09 -7.31
CA LEU A 317 -33.14 1.31 -6.93
C LEU A 317 -32.99 2.23 -8.15
N CYS A 318 -32.52 1.69 -9.28
CA CYS A 318 -32.14 2.45 -10.48
C CYS A 318 -32.99 2.08 -11.70
N LYS A 319 -33.09 2.99 -12.67
CA LYS A 319 -33.94 2.81 -13.87
C LYS A 319 -33.10 2.41 -15.07
N GLY A 320 -33.62 1.50 -15.91
CA GLY A 320 -32.96 1.11 -17.16
C GLY A 320 -31.61 0.41 -16.92
N ASP A 321 -30.59 0.81 -17.67
CA ASP A 321 -29.22 0.28 -17.60
C ASP A 321 -28.37 0.95 -16.50
N GLU A 322 -29.00 1.67 -15.58
CA GLU A 322 -28.30 2.31 -14.46
C GLU A 322 -27.99 1.33 -13.32
N VAL A 323 -26.80 1.45 -12.74
CA VAL A 323 -26.34 0.63 -11.61
C VAL A 323 -26.26 1.48 -10.35
N PHE A 324 -26.73 0.93 -9.22
CA PHE A 324 -26.67 1.61 -7.93
C PHE A 324 -25.24 1.60 -7.39
N ASP A 325 -24.71 2.78 -7.12
CA ASP A 325 -23.42 2.99 -6.48
C ASP A 325 -23.60 3.23 -4.97
N PRO A 326 -23.21 2.28 -4.11
CA PRO A 326 -23.37 2.41 -2.67
C PRO A 326 -22.40 3.42 -2.03
N PHE A 327 -21.31 3.81 -2.69
CA PHE A 327 -20.40 4.83 -2.18
C PHE A 327 -21.10 6.20 -2.17
N TYR A 328 -21.72 6.56 -3.29
CA TYR A 328 -22.39 7.86 -3.43
C TYR A 328 -23.90 7.77 -3.24
N LYS A 329 -24.44 6.58 -2.97
CA LYS A 329 -25.88 6.30 -2.81
C LYS A 329 -26.72 6.82 -3.99
N THR A 330 -26.18 6.70 -5.21
CA THR A 330 -26.79 7.20 -6.45
C THR A 330 -26.76 6.16 -7.56
N CYS A 331 -27.65 6.31 -8.54
CA CYS A 331 -27.68 5.50 -9.76
C CYS A 331 -26.73 6.09 -10.80
N ARG A 332 -25.87 5.27 -11.39
CA ARG A 332 -24.92 5.68 -12.44
C ARG A 332 -25.27 4.98 -13.75
N SER A 333 -25.32 5.75 -14.83
CA SER A 333 -25.33 5.18 -16.18
C SER A 333 -23.97 4.56 -16.48
N VAL A 334 -23.97 3.32 -16.96
CA VAL A 334 -22.77 2.58 -17.41
C VAL A 334 -22.70 2.55 -18.93
#